data_AF-A0AAE3VJ64-F1
#
_entry.id   AF-A0AAE3VJ64-F1
#
_cell.length_a   1.000
_cell.length_b   1.000
_cell.length_c   1.000
_cell.angle_alpha   90.00
_cell.angle_beta   90.00
_cell.angle_gamma   90.00
#
_symmetry.space_group_name_H-M   'P 1'
#
loop_
_entity.id
_entity.type
_entity.pdbx_description
1 polymer ?
#
loop_
_entity_poly.entity_id
_entity_poly.type
_entity_poly.pdbx_seq_one_letter_code
_entity_poly.pdbx_strand_id
1 'polypeptide(L)'
;MSACAKKTWLWLSCSFLLVVALPAWGAFWEAGEISQQRVRIAQSLLDDYFQHIGLKQSSEQAAAAVFKDFSSQCGRLAARATGELLTEQDVLVASEKILLEMSQKAIPFPSDKDLEKEAEKAYPLYRPGDKVVVVYMPNPQYPAAVEGIYQGKMGAFIRVGNARIRIHDMMRVENNEAEVLKFDPEATGRLRKEWILRRRNELYDSRQRYEEENGSVVKMQQRNLFISRNERAGYTFYQDEWLEPMALLQRVATQMRSEKQRVLALATQRARQQAIKTMEDQAVSEFLKGLFSPSHERPNPEETLLAFEQSNKERTEREQRAKAEEEARKQAALDEARQKAADEARLAAEAEARRQAATQAATPNQGAVVEEKEITLMSPQVVLGVFLVVVLLALGGWFFHNRKQSREKNDTFKKFFEGKGKLQKDFWEQADADPDHFKYVAYMFPSIADANRALQKLSYIQVSGSGDLKCARDILFGVYPHLEGAVAFVGGTKFGYALWREASAVMPEEPGAVYFKVSTEPFVSLDIPDVEKLASESDLHIENLGVEELAGEKGFIRCYKYRAETKDAAMSFLTGIDVNEEGISIQVETPEGIFGKDENGVYTA
;
A
#
# COMPACT_ATOMS: atom_id res chain seq x y z
N MET A 1 12.58 26.48 -45.43
CA MET A 1 13.03 26.19 -44.05
C MET A 1 12.07 26.88 -43.10
N SER A 2 11.51 26.30 -42.05
CA SER A 2 11.49 24.91 -41.57
C SER A 2 10.49 24.94 -40.40
N ALA A 3 9.27 24.45 -40.57
CA ALA A 3 8.81 23.17 -40.01
C ALA A 3 8.84 23.00 -38.47
N CYS A 4 9.05 24.04 -37.66
CA CYS A 4 9.11 23.89 -36.19
C CYS A 4 7.88 24.38 -35.40
N ALA A 5 6.97 25.16 -36.00
CA ALA A 5 5.86 25.79 -35.24
C ALA A 5 4.55 24.97 -35.17
N LYS A 6 4.49 23.77 -35.77
CA LYS A 6 3.27 22.93 -35.79
C LYS A 6 3.31 21.71 -34.86
N LYS A 7 4.40 21.47 -34.14
CA LYS A 7 4.57 20.27 -33.28
C LYS A 7 4.16 20.48 -31.81
N THR A 8 4.06 21.72 -31.33
CA THR A 8 3.77 22.00 -29.91
C THR A 8 2.29 22.01 -29.57
N TRP A 9 1.41 22.23 -30.54
CA TRP A 9 -0.05 22.23 -30.30
C TRP A 9 -0.69 20.85 -30.31
N LEU A 10 -0.02 19.83 -30.88
CA LEU A 10 -0.50 18.44 -30.85
C LEU A 10 -0.17 17.71 -29.54
N TRP A 11 0.86 18.16 -28.82
CA TRP A 11 1.31 17.52 -27.57
C TRP A 11 0.48 17.95 -26.36
N LEU A 12 0.00 19.20 -26.34
CA LEU A 12 -0.89 19.69 -25.27
C LEU A 12 -2.30 19.09 -25.33
N SER A 13 -2.79 18.70 -26.51
CA SER A 13 -4.07 17.99 -26.65
C SER A 13 -3.99 16.51 -26.25
N CYS A 14 -2.81 15.88 -26.33
CA CYS A 14 -2.61 14.49 -25.88
C CYS A 14 -2.44 14.38 -24.36
N SER A 15 -1.83 15.38 -23.72
CA SER A 15 -1.65 15.39 -22.25
C SER A 15 -2.96 15.61 -21.49
N PHE A 16 -3.95 16.30 -22.07
CA PHE A 16 -5.27 16.48 -21.45
C PHE A 16 -6.20 15.26 -21.63
N LEU A 17 -5.93 14.39 -22.61
CA LEU A 17 -6.65 13.13 -22.80
C LEU A 17 -6.05 11.97 -21.98
N LEU A 18 -4.79 12.08 -21.53
CA LEU A 18 -4.12 11.05 -20.73
C LEU A 18 -4.42 11.11 -19.23
N VAL A 19 -4.94 12.22 -18.71
CA VAL A 19 -5.40 12.33 -17.31
C VAL A 19 -6.79 11.68 -17.12
N VAL A 20 -7.52 11.38 -18.20
CA VAL A 20 -8.78 10.60 -18.14
C VAL A 20 -8.52 9.08 -18.20
N ALA A 21 -7.26 8.65 -18.38
CA ALA A 21 -6.90 7.25 -18.55
C ALA A 21 -5.81 6.76 -17.58
N LEU A 22 -5.59 7.45 -16.45
CA LEU A 22 -5.05 6.76 -15.29
C LEU A 22 -6.15 5.78 -14.85
N PRO A 23 -5.89 4.46 -14.79
CA PRO A 23 -6.73 3.64 -13.96
C PRO A 23 -6.52 4.24 -12.57
N ALA A 24 -7.52 4.97 -12.09
CA ALA A 24 -7.80 4.96 -10.67
C ALA A 24 -7.57 3.52 -10.22
N TRP A 25 -6.98 3.31 -9.04
CA TRP A 25 -7.06 2.02 -8.39
C TRP A 25 -8.55 1.74 -8.18
N GLY A 26 -9.19 1.27 -9.25
CA GLY A 26 -10.60 1.11 -9.35
C GLY A 26 -10.87 -0.06 -8.46
N ALA A 27 -11.70 0.16 -7.43
CA ALA A 27 -12.27 -0.94 -6.69
C ALA A 27 -12.66 -2.03 -7.69
N PHE A 28 -12.11 -3.24 -7.51
CA PHE A 28 -12.34 -4.35 -8.44
C PHE A 28 -13.84 -4.51 -8.69
N TRP A 29 -14.62 -4.34 -7.62
CA TRP A 29 -16.06 -4.28 -7.59
C TRP A 29 -16.59 -2.84 -7.72
N GLU A 30 -17.68 -2.70 -8.46
CA GLU A 30 -18.50 -1.49 -8.46
C GLU A 30 -19.81 -1.77 -7.73
N ALA A 31 -20.30 -0.80 -6.96
CA ALA A 31 -21.58 -0.94 -6.27
C ALA A 31 -22.71 -1.08 -7.29
N GLY A 32 -23.31 -2.27 -7.38
CA GLY A 32 -24.48 -2.51 -8.21
C GLY A 32 -25.68 -1.67 -7.75
N GLU A 33 -26.67 -1.51 -8.64
CA GLU A 33 -27.85 -0.69 -8.39
C GLU A 33 -28.60 -1.12 -7.13
N ILE A 34 -28.72 -2.43 -6.91
CA ILE A 34 -29.40 -3.00 -5.75
C ILE A 34 -28.60 -2.68 -4.47
N SER A 35 -27.28 -2.81 -4.51
CA SER A 35 -26.43 -2.48 -3.36
C SER A 35 -26.55 -1.01 -2.97
N GLN A 36 -26.50 -0.09 -3.95
CA GLN A 36 -26.67 1.33 -3.70
C GLN A 36 -28.05 1.65 -3.11
N GLN A 37 -29.11 1.03 -3.63
CA GLN A 37 -30.46 1.21 -3.10
C GLN A 37 -30.56 0.73 -1.64
N ARG A 38 -30.01 -0.44 -1.32
CA ARG A 38 -29.98 -0.98 0.05
C ARG A 38 -29.24 -0.05 1.00
N VAL A 39 -28.08 0.48 0.60
CA VAL A 39 -27.31 1.44 1.42
C VAL A 39 -28.13 2.70 1.71
N ARG A 40 -28.81 3.27 0.71
CA ARG A 40 -29.66 4.46 0.89
C ARG A 40 -30.82 4.19 1.85
N ILE A 41 -31.48 3.04 1.71
CA ILE A 41 -32.57 2.64 2.62
C ILE A 41 -32.02 2.49 4.05
N ALA A 42 -30.90 1.79 4.23
CA ALA A 42 -30.25 1.63 5.53
C ALA A 42 -29.92 2.98 6.18
N GLN A 43 -29.32 3.91 5.43
CA GLN A 43 -29.01 5.26 5.90
C GLN A 43 -30.26 6.02 6.32
N SER A 44 -31.32 6.00 5.49
CA SER A 44 -32.57 6.71 5.80
C SER A 44 -33.23 6.21 7.08
N LEU A 45 -33.37 4.89 7.24
CA LEU A 45 -34.03 4.31 8.40
C LEU A 45 -33.22 4.50 9.68
N LEU A 46 -31.90 4.42 9.60
CA LEU A 46 -31.02 4.69 10.74
C LEU A 46 -30.98 6.18 11.10
N ASP A 47 -31.09 7.07 10.11
CA ASP A 47 -31.21 8.50 10.38
C ASP A 47 -32.47 8.81 11.19
N ASP A 48 -33.63 8.36 10.70
CA ASP A 48 -34.93 8.50 11.36
C ASP A 48 -34.89 7.91 12.79
N TYR A 49 -34.31 6.73 12.93
CA TYR A 49 -34.13 6.07 14.23
C TYR A 49 -33.32 6.95 15.21
N PHE A 50 -32.16 7.45 14.78
CA PHE A 50 -31.32 8.30 15.63
C PHE A 50 -31.93 9.68 15.89
N GLN A 51 -32.78 10.20 15.01
CA GLN A 51 -33.53 11.43 15.26
C GLN A 51 -34.57 11.25 16.38
N HIS A 52 -35.28 10.11 16.43
CA HIS A 52 -36.32 9.87 17.43
C HIS A 52 -35.80 9.37 18.78
N ILE A 53 -34.84 8.44 18.79
CA ILE A 53 -34.38 7.76 20.02
C ILE A 53 -33.09 8.38 20.58
N GLY A 54 -32.33 9.09 19.75
CA GLY A 54 -31.03 9.67 20.10
C GLY A 54 -29.89 8.65 20.16
N LEU A 55 -28.69 9.13 20.51
CA LEU A 55 -27.42 8.37 20.40
C LEU A 55 -27.11 7.48 21.62
N LYS A 56 -28.10 7.15 22.45
CA LYS A 56 -27.91 6.41 23.71
C LYS A 56 -27.72 4.90 23.49
N GLN A 57 -28.37 4.32 22.48
CA GLN A 57 -28.33 2.87 22.22
C GLN A 57 -27.07 2.45 21.45
N SER A 58 -26.70 1.16 21.49
CA SER A 58 -25.58 0.62 20.70
C SER A 58 -25.91 0.58 19.20
N SER A 59 -24.90 0.53 18.33
CA SER A 59 -25.11 0.38 16.88
C SER A 59 -25.78 -0.95 16.54
N GLU A 60 -25.51 -2.00 17.31
CA GLU A 60 -26.18 -3.30 17.19
C GLU A 60 -27.67 -3.24 17.54
N GLN A 61 -28.04 -2.52 18.60
CA GLN A 61 -29.44 -2.34 19.00
C GLN A 61 -30.21 -1.52 17.96
N ALA A 62 -29.59 -0.46 17.43
CA ALA A 62 -30.17 0.34 16.35
C ALA A 62 -30.38 -0.50 15.08
N ALA A 63 -29.38 -1.30 14.69
CA ALA A 63 -29.47 -2.19 13.55
C ALA A 63 -30.58 -3.25 13.71
N ALA A 64 -30.66 -3.89 14.88
CA ALA A 64 -31.70 -4.88 15.17
C ALA A 64 -33.11 -4.28 15.18
N ALA A 65 -33.27 -3.05 15.69
CA ALA A 65 -34.56 -2.36 15.73
C ALA A 65 -35.08 -2.03 14.33
N VAL A 66 -34.19 -1.61 13.44
CA VAL A 66 -34.52 -1.18 12.07
C VAL A 66 -34.58 -2.35 11.08
N PHE A 67 -33.99 -3.50 11.42
CA PHE A 67 -33.84 -4.63 10.49
C PHE A 67 -35.16 -5.11 9.87
N LYS A 68 -36.26 -5.14 10.62
CA LYS A 68 -37.56 -5.59 10.11
C LYS A 68 -38.07 -4.68 8.98
N ASP A 69 -37.95 -3.38 9.17
CA ASP A 69 -38.39 -2.39 8.19
C ASP A 69 -37.44 -2.38 6.98
N PHE A 70 -36.13 -2.47 7.23
CA PHE A 70 -35.11 -2.63 6.19
C PHE A 70 -35.35 -3.87 5.31
N SER A 71 -35.58 -5.03 5.94
CA SER A 71 -35.89 -6.29 5.23
C SER A 71 -37.14 -6.14 4.37
N SER A 72 -38.19 -5.49 4.88
CA SER A 72 -39.45 -5.31 4.15
C SER A 72 -39.30 -4.41 2.92
N GLN A 73 -38.54 -3.32 3.02
CA GLN A 73 -38.28 -2.38 1.92
C GLN A 73 -37.30 -2.93 0.88
N CYS A 74 -36.44 -3.86 1.27
CA CYS A 74 -35.48 -4.54 0.40
C CYS A 74 -35.99 -5.86 -0.20
N GLY A 75 -37.32 -6.07 -0.26
CA GLY A 75 -37.92 -7.24 -0.91
C GLY A 75 -37.94 -8.52 -0.06
N ARG A 76 -38.07 -8.39 1.27
CA ARG A 76 -38.00 -9.48 2.27
C ARG A 76 -36.64 -10.15 2.31
N LEU A 77 -35.61 -9.32 2.46
CA LEU A 77 -34.24 -9.78 2.60
C LEU A 77 -34.05 -10.57 3.90
N ALA A 78 -33.44 -11.76 3.84
CA ALA A 78 -33.12 -12.53 5.03
C ALA A 78 -32.01 -11.86 5.85
N ALA A 79 -31.90 -12.17 7.14
CA ALA A 79 -30.84 -11.62 8.01
C ALA A 79 -29.44 -12.10 7.64
N ARG A 80 -29.35 -13.26 7.00
CA ARG A 80 -28.14 -13.86 6.44
C ARG A 80 -28.30 -14.04 4.95
N ALA A 81 -27.20 -13.97 4.23
CA ALA A 81 -27.20 -14.18 2.79
C ALA A 81 -27.48 -15.67 2.46
N THR A 82 -28.12 -15.91 1.31
CA THR A 82 -28.40 -17.24 0.80
C THR A 82 -27.27 -17.71 -0.13
N GLY A 83 -26.26 -18.33 0.45
CA GLY A 83 -25.13 -18.94 -0.27
C GLY A 83 -23.78 -18.32 0.03
N GLU A 84 -22.73 -18.92 -0.52
CA GLU A 84 -21.36 -18.44 -0.38
C GLU A 84 -21.15 -17.15 -1.18
N LEU A 85 -20.34 -16.25 -0.61
CA LEU A 85 -19.94 -15.02 -1.28
C LEU A 85 -19.02 -15.35 -2.44
N LEU A 86 -19.36 -14.88 -3.65
CA LEU A 86 -18.45 -15.01 -4.79
C LEU A 86 -17.38 -13.92 -4.72
N THR A 87 -16.12 -14.35 -4.74
CA THR A 87 -14.94 -13.49 -4.56
C THR A 87 -14.33 -13.05 -5.89
N GLU A 88 -13.38 -12.12 -5.82
CA GLU A 88 -12.61 -11.67 -6.99
C GLU A 88 -11.84 -12.84 -7.64
N GLN A 89 -11.29 -13.73 -6.82
CA GLN A 89 -10.57 -14.91 -7.30
C GLN A 89 -11.49 -15.84 -8.12
N ASP A 90 -12.75 -15.98 -7.71
CA ASP A 90 -13.73 -16.78 -8.45
C ASP A 90 -14.05 -16.16 -9.82
N VAL A 91 -14.11 -14.82 -9.90
CA VAL A 91 -14.27 -14.10 -11.17
C VAL A 91 -13.08 -14.34 -12.08
N LEU A 92 -11.85 -14.25 -11.56
CA LEU A 92 -10.63 -14.48 -12.33
C LEU A 92 -10.60 -15.90 -12.89
N VAL A 93 -10.80 -16.92 -12.05
CA VAL A 93 -10.82 -18.34 -12.46
C VAL A 93 -11.91 -18.60 -13.51
N ALA A 94 -13.12 -18.06 -13.31
CA ALA A 94 -14.20 -18.20 -14.27
C ALA A 94 -13.89 -17.51 -15.61
N SER A 95 -13.30 -16.31 -15.57
CA SER A 95 -12.93 -15.54 -16.76
C SER A 95 -11.82 -16.23 -17.56
N GLU A 96 -10.78 -16.77 -16.89
CA GLU A 96 -9.69 -17.51 -17.53
C GLU A 96 -10.20 -18.76 -18.24
N LYS A 97 -11.11 -19.50 -17.59
CA LYS A 97 -11.71 -20.68 -18.20
C LYS A 97 -12.49 -20.32 -19.48
N ILE A 98 -13.29 -19.26 -19.43
CA ILE A 98 -14.07 -18.80 -20.60
C ILE A 98 -13.13 -18.30 -21.70
N LEU A 99 -12.10 -17.53 -21.34
CA LEU A 99 -11.10 -17.02 -22.29
C LEU A 99 -10.36 -18.16 -22.99
N LEU A 100 -9.96 -19.19 -22.24
CA LEU A 100 -9.31 -20.37 -22.79
C LEU A 100 -10.24 -21.12 -23.76
N GLU A 101 -11.51 -21.31 -23.39
CA GLU A 101 -12.49 -21.94 -24.29
C GLU A 101 -12.72 -21.11 -25.56
N MET A 102 -12.73 -19.78 -25.45
CA MET A 102 -12.86 -18.88 -26.60
C MET A 102 -11.60 -18.88 -27.48
N SER A 103 -10.40 -18.84 -26.88
CA SER A 103 -9.12 -18.81 -27.60
C SER A 103 -8.87 -20.14 -28.31
N GLN A 104 -9.25 -21.27 -27.71
CA GLN A 104 -9.17 -22.59 -28.35
C GLN A 104 -10.10 -22.72 -29.56
N LYS A 105 -11.30 -22.12 -29.50
CA LYS A 105 -12.25 -22.11 -30.62
C LYS A 105 -11.82 -21.16 -31.74
N ALA A 106 -11.31 -19.98 -31.40
CA ALA A 106 -10.86 -18.99 -32.37
C ALA A 106 -9.57 -19.42 -33.08
N ILE A 107 -8.63 -20.00 -32.33
CA ILE A 107 -7.31 -20.40 -32.82
C ILE A 107 -7.08 -21.87 -32.44
N PRO A 108 -7.62 -22.83 -33.21
CA PRO A 108 -7.39 -24.24 -32.95
C PRO A 108 -5.94 -24.61 -33.22
N PHE A 109 -5.35 -25.44 -32.36
CA PHE A 109 -4.01 -25.96 -32.62
C PHE A 109 -4.11 -27.16 -33.57
N PRO A 110 -3.41 -27.14 -34.72
CA PRO A 110 -3.35 -28.27 -35.63
C PRO A 110 -2.67 -29.46 -34.94
N SER A 111 -3.01 -30.67 -35.39
CA SER A 111 -2.36 -31.87 -34.88
C SER A 111 -0.89 -31.94 -35.31
N ASP A 112 -0.06 -32.68 -34.58
CA ASP A 112 1.36 -32.86 -34.96
C ASP A 112 1.51 -33.37 -36.40
N LYS A 113 0.60 -34.23 -36.86
CA LYS A 113 0.58 -34.74 -38.24
C LYS A 113 0.27 -33.66 -39.28
N ASP A 114 -0.58 -32.71 -38.93
CA ASP A 114 -0.93 -31.61 -39.84
C ASP A 114 0.22 -30.60 -39.91
N LEU A 115 0.86 -30.31 -38.78
CA LEU A 115 2.08 -29.51 -38.71
C LEU A 115 3.22 -30.14 -39.52
N GLU A 116 3.40 -31.47 -39.42
CA GLU A 116 4.36 -32.20 -40.24
C GLU A 116 4.06 -32.02 -41.72
N LYS A 117 2.81 -32.25 -42.17
CA LYS A 117 2.42 -32.06 -43.59
C LYS A 117 2.65 -30.64 -44.08
N GLU A 118 2.35 -29.63 -43.26
CA GLU A 118 2.62 -28.22 -43.58
C GLU A 118 4.12 -27.97 -43.72
N ALA A 119 4.94 -28.54 -42.84
CA ALA A 119 6.39 -28.46 -42.90
C ALA A 119 6.96 -29.18 -44.15
N GLU A 120 6.41 -30.35 -44.50
CA GLU A 120 6.79 -31.08 -45.72
C GLU A 120 6.47 -30.29 -46.99
N LYS A 121 5.36 -29.55 -46.99
CA LYS A 121 4.97 -28.66 -48.09
C LYS A 121 5.88 -27.44 -48.18
N ALA A 122 6.28 -26.86 -47.04
CA ALA A 122 7.17 -25.70 -47.00
C ALA A 122 8.61 -26.07 -47.40
N TYR A 123 9.09 -27.24 -46.97
CA TYR A 123 10.44 -27.75 -47.27
C TYR A 123 10.36 -29.15 -47.91
N PRO A 124 10.12 -29.23 -49.23
CA PRO A 124 10.03 -30.51 -49.94
C PRO A 124 11.39 -31.21 -49.98
N LEU A 125 11.37 -32.55 -50.01
CA LEU A 125 12.56 -33.40 -50.06
C LEU A 125 12.40 -34.41 -51.21
N TYR A 126 13.38 -34.48 -52.10
CA TYR A 126 13.41 -35.47 -53.17
C TYR A 126 13.81 -36.84 -52.64
N ARG A 127 13.07 -37.88 -53.06
CA ARG A 127 13.32 -39.27 -52.71
C ARG A 127 14.01 -40.00 -53.87
N PRO A 128 14.89 -40.98 -53.59
CA PRO A 128 15.43 -41.83 -54.65
C PRO A 128 14.29 -42.46 -55.47
N GLY A 129 14.33 -42.30 -56.79
CA GLY A 129 13.27 -42.70 -57.72
C GLY A 129 12.50 -41.52 -58.33
N ASP A 130 12.58 -40.33 -57.75
CA ASP A 130 11.89 -39.14 -58.27
C ASP A 130 12.54 -38.65 -59.58
N LYS A 131 11.72 -38.21 -60.54
CA LYS A 131 12.20 -37.49 -61.73
C LYS A 131 12.48 -36.04 -61.35
N VAL A 132 13.73 -35.61 -61.52
CA VAL A 132 14.19 -34.27 -61.15
C VAL A 132 14.90 -33.61 -62.32
N VAL A 133 14.80 -32.28 -62.39
CA VAL A 133 15.58 -31.44 -63.29
C VAL A 133 16.53 -30.63 -62.42
N VAL A 134 17.84 -30.81 -62.63
CA VAL A 134 18.89 -30.14 -61.84
C VAL A 134 19.64 -29.17 -62.72
N VAL A 135 19.66 -27.90 -62.33
CA VAL A 135 20.49 -26.86 -62.95
C VAL A 135 21.76 -26.66 -62.12
N TYR A 136 22.92 -26.68 -62.77
CA TYR A 136 24.23 -26.52 -62.13
C TYR A 136 25.25 -25.88 -63.09
N MET A 137 26.32 -25.30 -62.55
CA MET A 137 27.40 -24.66 -63.33
C MET A 137 28.70 -25.46 -63.19
N PRO A 138 28.94 -26.47 -64.06
CA PRO A 138 30.21 -27.19 -64.07
C PRO A 138 31.38 -26.28 -64.50
N ASN A 139 31.08 -25.28 -65.36
CA ASN A 139 31.97 -24.17 -65.70
C ASN A 139 31.32 -22.88 -65.18
N PRO A 140 32.05 -22.00 -64.46
CA PRO A 140 31.50 -20.75 -63.93
C PRO A 140 30.80 -19.83 -64.94
N GLN A 141 31.05 -19.99 -66.24
CA GLN A 141 30.49 -19.15 -67.29
C GLN A 141 29.17 -19.65 -67.90
N TYR A 142 28.83 -20.95 -67.75
CA TYR A 142 27.69 -21.54 -68.45
C TYR A 142 26.90 -22.51 -67.55
N PRO A 143 25.59 -22.27 -67.33
CA PRO A 143 24.72 -23.24 -66.65
C PRO A 143 24.38 -24.42 -67.56
N ALA A 144 24.30 -25.60 -66.96
CA ALA A 144 23.83 -26.83 -67.58
C ALA A 144 22.62 -27.36 -66.80
N ALA A 145 21.70 -28.02 -67.51
CA ALA A 145 20.54 -28.68 -66.90
C ALA A 145 20.55 -30.17 -67.23
N VAL A 146 20.27 -31.01 -66.24
CA VAL A 146 20.15 -32.46 -66.39
C VAL A 146 18.81 -32.91 -65.85
N GLU A 147 18.05 -33.62 -66.68
CA GLU A 147 16.81 -34.29 -66.30
C GLU A 147 17.05 -35.79 -66.14
N GLY A 148 16.53 -36.38 -65.07
CA GLY A 148 16.60 -37.82 -64.88
C GLY A 148 16.07 -38.28 -63.53
N ILE A 149 16.27 -39.57 -63.24
CA ILE A 149 15.84 -40.18 -61.99
C ILE A 149 16.89 -39.93 -60.91
N TYR A 150 16.50 -39.34 -59.79
CA TYR A 150 17.35 -39.14 -58.63
C TYR A 150 17.68 -40.49 -57.97
N GLN A 151 18.97 -40.79 -57.79
CA GLN A 151 19.44 -42.05 -57.21
C GLN A 151 20.01 -41.89 -55.78
N GLY A 152 20.04 -40.66 -55.26
CA GLY A 152 20.56 -40.36 -53.91
C GLY A 152 21.77 -39.43 -53.90
N LYS A 153 22.07 -38.91 -52.70
CA LYS A 153 23.23 -38.07 -52.38
C LYS A 153 24.39 -38.95 -51.95
N MET A 154 25.57 -38.76 -52.56
CA MET A 154 26.82 -39.45 -52.24
C MET A 154 27.88 -38.41 -51.84
N GLY A 155 27.89 -38.05 -50.55
CA GLY A 155 28.79 -37.02 -50.01
C GLY A 155 28.52 -35.66 -50.65
N ALA A 156 29.53 -35.10 -51.34
CA ALA A 156 29.46 -33.81 -52.02
C ALA A 156 28.76 -33.84 -53.41
N PHE A 157 28.21 -35.00 -53.80
CA PHE A 157 27.62 -35.19 -55.12
C PHE A 157 26.20 -35.74 -55.02
N ILE A 158 25.38 -35.44 -56.02
CA ILE A 158 24.09 -36.09 -56.25
C ILE A 158 24.16 -36.87 -57.56
N ARG A 159 23.41 -37.98 -57.64
CA ARG A 159 23.34 -38.82 -58.83
C ARG A 159 21.96 -38.74 -59.45
N VAL A 160 21.91 -38.34 -60.73
CA VAL A 160 20.67 -38.18 -61.51
C VAL A 160 20.86 -38.93 -62.84
N GLY A 161 20.19 -40.07 -63.00
CA GLY A 161 20.44 -40.99 -64.11
C GLY A 161 21.91 -41.42 -64.19
N ASN A 162 22.56 -41.13 -65.32
CA ASN A 162 23.99 -41.39 -65.53
C ASN A 162 24.90 -40.22 -65.11
N ALA A 163 24.33 -39.07 -64.75
CA ALA A 163 25.09 -37.87 -64.39
C ALA A 163 25.45 -37.85 -62.90
N ARG A 164 26.67 -37.39 -62.60
CA ARG A 164 27.16 -37.11 -61.25
C ARG A 164 27.42 -35.61 -61.11
N ILE A 165 26.60 -34.93 -60.32
CA ILE A 165 26.60 -33.47 -60.18
C ILE A 165 27.16 -33.11 -58.80
N ARG A 166 28.08 -32.12 -58.74
CA ARG A 166 28.58 -31.60 -57.45
C ARG A 166 27.58 -30.63 -56.87
N ILE A 167 27.31 -30.73 -55.57
CA ILE A 167 26.43 -29.80 -54.85
C ILE A 167 26.98 -28.36 -54.93
N HIS A 168 28.30 -28.20 -54.85
CA HIS A 168 28.96 -26.90 -55.01
C HIS A 168 28.67 -26.24 -56.38
N ASP A 169 28.54 -27.02 -57.45
CA ASP A 169 28.24 -26.48 -58.78
C ASP A 169 26.77 -26.05 -58.90
N MET A 170 25.88 -26.61 -58.10
CA MET A 170 24.49 -26.15 -57.99
C MET A 170 24.39 -24.83 -57.23
N MET A 171 25.19 -24.66 -56.17
CA MET A 171 25.24 -23.41 -55.37
C MET A 171 25.79 -22.21 -56.13
N ARG A 172 26.52 -22.42 -57.24
CA ARG A 172 26.99 -21.35 -58.13
C ARG A 172 25.88 -20.71 -58.95
N VAL A 173 24.75 -21.38 -59.10
CA VAL A 173 23.58 -20.85 -59.79
C VAL A 173 22.87 -19.88 -58.84
N GLU A 174 22.64 -18.65 -59.28
CA GLU A 174 21.94 -17.64 -58.49
C GLU A 174 20.58 -18.14 -58.00
N ASN A 175 20.26 -17.88 -56.73
CA ASN A 175 19.00 -18.25 -56.07
C ASN A 175 18.65 -19.76 -56.04
N ASN A 176 19.63 -20.64 -56.24
CA ASN A 176 19.39 -22.09 -56.30
C ASN A 176 19.50 -22.82 -54.93
N GLU A 177 19.73 -22.08 -53.85
CA GLU A 177 19.91 -22.64 -52.50
C GLU A 177 18.70 -23.47 -52.04
N ALA A 178 17.49 -23.00 -52.36
CA ALA A 178 16.24 -23.69 -52.04
C ALA A 178 16.10 -25.04 -52.77
N GLU A 179 16.58 -25.15 -54.01
CA GLU A 179 16.60 -26.41 -54.76
C GLU A 179 17.66 -27.36 -54.23
N VAL A 180 18.83 -26.86 -53.85
CA VAL A 180 19.91 -27.66 -53.24
C VAL A 180 19.45 -28.32 -51.95
N LEU A 181 18.71 -27.59 -51.10
CA LEU A 181 18.17 -28.11 -49.84
C LEU A 181 17.29 -29.35 -50.05
N LYS A 182 16.53 -29.44 -51.15
CA LYS A 182 15.64 -30.58 -51.43
C LYS A 182 16.37 -31.90 -51.62
N PHE A 183 17.68 -31.88 -51.85
CA PHE A 183 18.53 -33.08 -51.96
C PHE A 183 19.22 -33.45 -50.64
N ASP A 184 19.11 -32.60 -49.62
CA ASP A 184 19.74 -32.80 -48.32
C ASP A 184 18.72 -33.19 -47.23
N PRO A 185 18.65 -34.48 -46.86
CA PRO A 185 17.70 -34.95 -45.86
C PRO A 185 17.99 -34.42 -44.47
N GLU A 186 19.26 -34.20 -44.11
CA GLU A 186 19.63 -33.72 -42.78
C GLU A 186 19.30 -32.25 -42.62
N ALA A 187 19.69 -31.41 -43.58
CA ALA A 187 19.41 -29.97 -43.55
C ALA A 187 17.91 -29.69 -43.63
N THR A 188 17.20 -30.33 -44.56
CA THR A 188 15.74 -30.20 -44.69
C THR A 188 15.01 -30.73 -43.45
N GLY A 189 15.49 -31.83 -42.86
CA GLY A 189 14.93 -32.36 -41.61
C GLY A 189 15.06 -31.38 -40.43
N ARG A 190 16.18 -30.67 -40.32
CA ARG A 190 16.36 -29.60 -39.33
C ARG A 190 15.41 -28.43 -39.59
N LEU A 191 15.35 -27.93 -40.83
CA LEU A 191 14.47 -26.83 -41.21
C LEU A 191 12.99 -27.14 -40.99
N ARG A 192 12.54 -28.38 -41.26
CA ARG A 192 11.17 -28.82 -40.96
C ARG A 192 10.88 -28.76 -39.46
N LYS A 193 11.80 -29.24 -38.61
CA LYS A 193 11.64 -29.15 -37.14
C LYS A 193 11.60 -27.70 -36.67
N GLU A 194 12.49 -26.86 -37.18
CA GLU A 194 12.52 -25.42 -36.87
C GLU A 194 11.24 -24.73 -37.33
N TRP A 195 10.70 -25.11 -38.49
CA TRP A 195 9.43 -24.60 -39.00
C TRP A 195 8.26 -24.99 -38.10
N ILE A 196 8.18 -26.26 -37.67
CA ILE A 196 7.13 -26.72 -36.76
C ILE A 196 7.19 -25.96 -35.43
N LEU A 197 8.39 -25.78 -34.87
CA LEU A 197 8.59 -24.99 -33.66
C LEU A 197 8.18 -23.54 -33.84
N ARG A 198 8.61 -22.89 -34.93
CA ARG A 198 8.22 -21.51 -35.26
C ARG A 198 6.71 -21.38 -35.40
N ARG A 199 6.08 -22.29 -36.14
CA ARG A 199 4.64 -22.28 -36.38
C ARG A 199 3.86 -22.47 -35.08
N ARG A 200 4.33 -23.35 -34.20
CA ARG A 200 3.73 -23.55 -32.88
C ARG A 200 3.84 -22.29 -32.01
N ASN A 201 4.99 -21.62 -32.03
CA ASN A 201 5.20 -20.37 -31.31
C ASN A 201 4.29 -19.25 -31.86
N GLU A 202 4.18 -19.12 -33.19
CA GLU A 202 3.25 -18.17 -33.82
C GLU A 202 1.80 -18.38 -33.36
N LEU A 203 1.36 -19.63 -33.23
CA LEU A 203 0.01 -19.98 -32.75
C LEU A 203 -0.16 -19.68 -31.25
N TYR A 204 0.86 -19.92 -30.42
CA TYR A 204 0.84 -19.52 -29.01
C TYR A 204 0.76 -18.00 -28.87
N ASP A 205 1.61 -17.26 -29.59
CA ASP A 205 1.61 -15.79 -29.57
C ASP A 205 0.25 -15.24 -30.04
N SER A 206 -0.34 -15.86 -31.08
CA SER A 206 -1.66 -15.46 -31.58
C SER A 206 -2.76 -15.71 -30.55
N ARG A 207 -2.72 -16.83 -29.81
CA ARG A 207 -3.67 -17.09 -28.71
C ARG A 207 -3.48 -16.11 -27.57
N GLN A 208 -2.24 -15.86 -27.17
CA GLN A 208 -1.95 -14.92 -26.10
C GLN A 208 -2.47 -13.53 -26.44
N ARG A 209 -2.23 -13.03 -27.68
CA ARG A 209 -2.79 -11.75 -28.14
C ARG A 209 -4.32 -11.76 -28.11
N TYR A 210 -4.95 -12.85 -28.54
CA TYR A 210 -6.41 -12.98 -28.47
C TYR A 210 -6.94 -12.90 -27.03
N GLU A 211 -6.25 -13.54 -26.08
CA GLU A 211 -6.60 -13.52 -24.66
C GLU A 211 -6.37 -12.14 -24.03
N GLU A 212 -5.31 -11.42 -24.43
CA GLU A 212 -5.03 -10.04 -24.02
C GLU A 212 -6.09 -9.07 -24.56
N GLU A 213 -6.45 -9.18 -25.84
CA GLU A 213 -7.44 -8.33 -26.51
C GLU A 213 -8.86 -8.52 -25.94
N ASN A 214 -9.27 -9.77 -25.70
CA ASN A 214 -10.61 -10.09 -25.23
C ASN A 214 -10.72 -10.20 -23.70
N GLY A 215 -9.59 -10.21 -23.00
CA GLY A 215 -9.50 -10.49 -21.57
C GLY A 215 -10.29 -9.51 -20.70
N SER A 216 -10.16 -8.21 -20.99
CA SER A 216 -10.86 -7.16 -20.26
C SER A 216 -12.38 -7.26 -20.39
N VAL A 217 -12.88 -7.56 -21.60
CA VAL A 217 -14.30 -7.68 -21.90
C VAL A 217 -14.91 -8.87 -21.16
N VAL A 218 -14.26 -10.04 -21.22
CA VAL A 218 -14.74 -11.24 -20.53
C VAL A 218 -14.70 -11.05 -19.02
N LYS A 219 -13.63 -10.47 -18.47
CA LYS A 219 -13.53 -10.15 -17.03
C LYS A 219 -14.65 -9.21 -16.59
N MET A 220 -14.92 -8.14 -17.35
CA MET A 220 -15.99 -7.20 -17.02
C MET A 220 -17.38 -7.85 -17.06
N GLN A 221 -17.66 -8.70 -18.05
CA GLN A 221 -18.92 -9.44 -18.13
C GLN A 221 -19.10 -10.41 -16.97
N GLN A 222 -18.05 -11.16 -16.61
CA GLN A 222 -18.09 -12.08 -15.46
C GLN A 222 -18.24 -11.33 -14.15
N ARG A 223 -17.51 -10.21 -13.97
CA ARG A 223 -17.65 -9.34 -12.80
C ARG A 223 -19.11 -8.90 -12.62
N ASN A 224 -19.75 -8.36 -13.65
CA ASN A 224 -21.13 -7.88 -13.57
C ASN A 224 -22.13 -9.00 -13.26
N LEU A 225 -21.90 -10.20 -13.81
CA LEU A 225 -22.68 -11.39 -13.50
C LEU A 225 -22.56 -11.78 -12.02
N PHE A 226 -21.35 -11.69 -11.47
CA PHE A 226 -21.06 -12.04 -10.08
C PHE A 226 -21.60 -11.01 -9.09
N ILE A 227 -21.50 -9.71 -9.40
CA ILE A 227 -22.18 -8.63 -8.66
C ILE A 227 -23.67 -8.96 -8.56
N SER A 228 -24.31 -9.24 -9.70
CA SER A 228 -25.74 -9.57 -9.74
C SER A 228 -26.11 -10.82 -8.94
N ARG A 229 -25.22 -11.83 -8.89
CA ARG A 229 -25.43 -13.05 -8.11
C ARG A 229 -25.28 -12.81 -6.62
N ASN A 230 -24.25 -12.09 -6.20
CA ASN A 230 -24.03 -11.71 -4.80
C ASN A 230 -25.20 -10.86 -4.27
N GLU A 231 -25.69 -9.91 -5.08
CA GLU A 231 -26.84 -9.08 -4.71
C GLU A 231 -28.13 -9.89 -4.55
N ARG A 232 -28.37 -10.88 -5.44
CA ARG A 232 -29.50 -11.82 -5.34
C ARG A 232 -29.38 -12.76 -4.15
N ALA A 233 -28.17 -13.16 -3.78
CA ALA A 233 -27.89 -13.91 -2.55
C ALA A 233 -28.11 -13.06 -1.29
N GLY A 234 -28.23 -11.74 -1.43
CA GLY A 234 -28.55 -10.84 -0.32
C GLY A 234 -27.34 -10.08 0.24
N TYR A 235 -26.15 -10.26 -0.32
CA TYR A 235 -25.00 -9.43 -0.01
C TYR A 235 -25.18 -8.01 -0.55
N THR A 236 -24.59 -7.04 0.13
CA THR A 236 -24.60 -5.64 -0.27
C THR A 236 -23.18 -5.13 -0.31
N PHE A 237 -22.78 -4.55 -1.44
CA PHE A 237 -21.45 -3.96 -1.58
C PHE A 237 -21.42 -2.56 -0.95
N TYR A 238 -20.55 -2.35 0.03
CA TYR A 238 -20.38 -1.09 0.74
C TYR A 238 -18.93 -0.94 1.23
N GLN A 239 -18.28 0.18 0.88
CA GLN A 239 -16.89 0.49 1.27
C GLN A 239 -15.91 -0.65 0.94
N ASP A 240 -15.90 -1.06 -0.33
CA ASP A 240 -15.01 -2.10 -0.86
C ASP A 240 -15.19 -3.51 -0.26
N GLU A 241 -16.24 -3.72 0.54
CA GLU A 241 -16.56 -5.00 1.16
C GLU A 241 -17.98 -5.46 0.80
N TRP A 242 -18.14 -6.78 0.62
CA TRP A 242 -19.45 -7.40 0.54
C TRP A 242 -19.95 -7.74 1.93
N LEU A 243 -21.02 -7.06 2.36
CA LEU A 243 -21.58 -7.20 3.69
C LEU A 243 -22.90 -7.95 3.66
N GLU A 244 -23.09 -8.82 4.65
CA GLU A 244 -24.41 -9.33 4.99
C GLU A 244 -25.32 -8.19 5.48
N PRO A 245 -26.65 -8.31 5.32
CA PRO A 245 -27.55 -7.20 5.61
C PRO A 245 -27.54 -6.71 7.06
N MET A 246 -27.34 -7.59 8.05
CA MET A 246 -27.17 -7.15 9.44
C MET A 246 -25.84 -6.42 9.65
N ALA A 247 -24.75 -6.93 9.07
CA ALA A 247 -23.43 -6.31 9.15
C ALA A 247 -23.43 -4.92 8.47
N LEU A 248 -24.13 -4.78 7.34
CA LEU A 248 -24.36 -3.50 6.67
C LEU A 248 -25.01 -2.48 7.62
N LEU A 249 -26.14 -2.84 8.23
CA LEU A 249 -26.85 -1.95 9.15
C LEU A 249 -25.97 -1.56 10.35
N GLN A 250 -25.21 -2.49 10.92
CA GLN A 250 -24.28 -2.20 12.02
C GLN A 250 -23.16 -1.24 11.59
N ARG A 251 -22.58 -1.43 10.40
CA ARG A 251 -21.52 -0.57 9.85
C ARG A 251 -22.05 0.85 9.61
N VAL A 252 -23.21 0.97 8.94
CA VAL A 252 -23.86 2.26 8.66
C VAL A 252 -24.25 2.95 9.98
N ALA A 253 -24.83 2.22 10.94
CA ALA A 253 -25.20 2.76 12.24
C ALA A 253 -23.99 3.29 13.02
N THR A 254 -22.87 2.56 12.98
CA THR A 254 -21.62 2.98 13.64
C THR A 254 -21.07 4.26 13.02
N GLN A 255 -21.08 4.37 11.69
CA GLN A 255 -20.62 5.57 10.99
C GLN A 255 -21.50 6.77 11.29
N MET A 256 -22.81 6.64 11.12
CA MET A 256 -23.77 7.70 11.42
C MET A 256 -23.68 8.17 12.88
N ARG A 257 -23.51 7.23 13.82
CA ARG A 257 -23.33 7.56 15.23
C ARG A 257 -22.04 8.37 15.44
N SER A 258 -20.92 7.93 14.87
CA SER A 258 -19.64 8.61 15.00
C SER A 258 -19.68 10.03 14.43
N GLU A 259 -20.36 10.23 13.31
CA GLU A 259 -20.55 11.52 12.66
C GLU A 259 -21.42 12.44 13.52
N LYS A 260 -22.60 11.97 13.98
CA LYS A 260 -23.47 12.74 14.88
C LYS A 260 -22.78 13.07 16.21
N GLN A 261 -21.98 12.17 16.77
CA GLN A 261 -21.18 12.44 17.96
C GLN A 261 -20.11 13.51 17.72
N ARG A 262 -19.42 13.47 16.58
CA ARG A 262 -18.44 14.49 16.18
C ARG A 262 -19.11 15.86 16.04
N VAL A 263 -20.28 15.93 15.41
CA VAL A 263 -21.05 17.18 15.28
C VAL A 263 -21.46 17.73 16.65
N LEU A 264 -21.95 16.89 17.55
CA LEU A 264 -22.29 17.30 18.93
C LEU A 264 -21.06 17.75 19.73
N ALA A 265 -19.92 17.09 19.57
CA ALA A 265 -18.66 17.46 20.21
C ALA A 265 -18.17 18.84 19.72
N LEU A 266 -18.25 19.09 18.41
CA LEU A 266 -17.89 20.39 17.84
C LEU A 266 -18.87 21.49 18.29
N ALA A 267 -20.17 21.21 18.35
CA ALA A 267 -21.16 22.15 18.83
C ALA A 267 -20.95 22.51 20.32
N THR A 268 -20.66 21.51 21.16
CA THR A 268 -20.35 21.73 22.59
C THR A 268 -19.03 22.49 22.77
N GLN A 269 -18.01 22.22 21.97
CA GLN A 269 -16.76 22.99 21.98
C GLN A 269 -16.99 24.46 21.59
N ARG A 270 -17.78 24.72 20.55
CA ARG A 270 -18.15 26.09 20.14
C ARG A 270 -18.94 26.82 21.22
N ALA A 271 -19.92 26.15 21.85
CA ALA A 271 -20.69 26.74 22.94
C ALA A 271 -19.80 27.09 24.15
N ARG A 272 -18.82 26.23 24.49
CA ARG A 272 -17.82 26.51 25.53
C ARG A 272 -16.95 27.72 25.18
N GLN A 273 -16.46 27.81 23.94
CA GLN A 273 -15.68 28.96 23.48
C GLN A 273 -16.48 30.26 23.54
N GLN A 274 -17.77 30.22 23.16
CA GLN A 274 -18.65 31.38 23.30
C GLN A 274 -18.84 31.77 24.76
N ALA A 275 -19.06 30.81 25.66
CA ALA A 275 -19.18 31.09 27.09
C ALA A 275 -17.89 31.72 27.66
N ILE A 276 -16.71 31.24 27.25
CA ILE A 276 -15.42 31.83 27.64
C ILE A 276 -15.33 33.28 27.16
N LYS A 277 -15.61 33.54 25.88
CA LYS A 277 -15.63 34.91 25.35
C LYS A 277 -16.59 35.82 26.12
N THR A 278 -17.79 35.35 26.43
CA THR A 278 -18.74 36.16 27.23
C THR A 278 -18.23 36.44 28.64
N MET A 279 -17.50 35.51 29.27
CA MET A 279 -16.88 35.71 30.58
C MET A 279 -15.70 36.69 30.49
N GLU A 280 -14.88 36.62 29.43
CA GLU A 280 -13.81 37.58 29.15
C GLU A 280 -14.35 38.99 28.93
N ASP A 281 -15.39 39.14 28.11
CA ASP A 281 -16.05 40.43 27.85
C ASP A 281 -16.66 41.01 29.15
N GLN A 282 -17.25 40.16 29.99
CA GLN A 282 -17.75 40.56 31.32
C GLN A 282 -16.61 41.01 32.24
N ALA A 283 -15.51 40.27 32.29
CA ALA A 283 -14.34 40.62 33.11
C ALA A 283 -13.69 41.94 32.64
N VAL A 284 -13.59 42.16 31.33
CA VAL A 284 -13.11 43.43 30.75
C VAL A 284 -14.08 44.57 31.07
N SER A 285 -15.39 44.33 30.97
CA SER A 285 -16.41 45.32 31.34
C SER A 285 -16.36 45.70 32.82
N GLU A 286 -16.18 44.73 33.72
CA GLU A 286 -16.01 44.96 35.16
C GLU A 286 -14.71 45.68 35.47
N PHE A 287 -13.61 45.31 34.81
CA PHE A 287 -12.33 46.01 34.92
C PHE A 287 -12.45 47.49 34.48
N LEU A 288 -13.09 47.76 33.35
CA LEU A 288 -13.36 49.12 32.87
C LEU A 288 -14.29 49.89 33.83
N LYS A 289 -15.35 49.27 34.36
CA LYS A 289 -16.20 49.89 35.40
C LYS A 289 -15.39 50.23 36.66
N GLY A 290 -14.44 49.37 37.04
CA GLY A 290 -13.52 49.60 38.14
C GLY A 290 -12.58 50.79 37.94
N LEU A 291 -12.16 51.06 36.70
CA LEU A 291 -11.33 52.22 36.35
C LEU A 291 -12.06 53.56 36.44
N PHE A 292 -13.39 53.59 36.29
CA PHE A 292 -14.20 54.82 36.25
C PHE A 292 -15.12 55.03 37.47
N SER A 293 -14.99 54.22 38.54
CA SER A 293 -15.80 54.37 39.75
C SER A 293 -15.14 55.31 40.78
N PRO A 294 -15.90 56.21 41.45
CA PRO A 294 -15.33 57.15 42.42
C PRO A 294 -14.85 56.43 43.68
N SER A 295 -13.72 56.89 44.18
CA SER A 295 -12.93 56.32 45.28
C SER A 295 -13.72 56.05 46.57
N HIS A 296 -13.91 54.77 46.90
CA HIS A 296 -13.76 54.28 48.27
C HIS A 296 -13.02 52.94 48.25
N GLU A 297 -11.97 52.87 49.07
CA GLU A 297 -11.11 51.71 49.38
C GLU A 297 -10.83 50.75 48.22
N ARG A 298 -9.79 51.07 47.44
CA ARG A 298 -9.18 50.13 46.50
C ARG A 298 -8.62 48.94 47.32
N PRO A 299 -9.09 47.70 47.10
CA PRO A 299 -8.38 46.53 47.57
C PRO A 299 -7.00 46.50 46.91
N ASN A 300 -5.97 46.16 47.67
CA ASN A 300 -4.60 46.07 47.14
C ASN A 300 -4.57 45.03 45.99
N PRO A 301 -4.13 45.37 44.77
CA PRO A 301 -4.12 44.45 43.63
C PRO A 301 -3.38 43.13 43.92
N GLU A 302 -2.36 43.16 44.78
CA GLU A 302 -1.63 41.96 45.21
C GLU A 302 -2.49 41.03 46.09
N GLU A 303 -3.34 41.58 46.96
CA GLU A 303 -4.24 40.78 47.80
C GLU A 303 -5.36 40.15 46.96
N THR A 304 -5.88 40.85 45.95
CA THR A 304 -6.89 40.29 45.04
C THR A 304 -6.33 39.20 44.14
N LEU A 305 -5.09 39.33 43.67
CA LEU A 305 -4.42 38.29 42.87
C LEU A 305 -4.10 37.07 43.75
N LEU A 306 -3.60 37.26 44.96
CA LEU A 306 -3.36 36.16 45.91
C LEU A 306 -4.66 35.44 46.29
N ALA A 307 -5.75 36.17 46.53
CA ALA A 307 -7.06 35.58 46.81
C ALA A 307 -7.61 34.81 45.60
N PHE A 308 -7.38 35.29 44.38
CA PHE A 308 -7.80 34.61 43.15
C PHE A 308 -6.97 33.34 42.89
N GLU A 309 -5.66 33.40 43.10
CA GLU A 309 -4.77 32.24 43.03
C GLU A 309 -5.10 31.18 44.09
N GLN A 310 -5.41 31.60 45.32
CA GLN A 310 -5.86 30.70 46.38
C GLN A 310 -7.22 30.08 46.03
N SER A 311 -8.18 30.86 45.52
CA SER A 311 -9.48 30.34 45.09
C SER A 311 -9.37 29.35 43.93
N ASN A 312 -8.49 29.61 42.96
CA ASN A 312 -8.24 28.69 41.85
C ASN A 312 -7.53 27.42 42.32
N LYS A 313 -6.54 27.52 43.21
CA LYS A 313 -5.91 26.34 43.83
C LYS A 313 -6.95 25.50 44.57
N GLU A 314 -7.79 26.11 45.40
CA GLU A 314 -8.87 25.40 46.10
C GLU A 314 -9.87 24.73 45.13
N ARG A 315 -10.24 25.38 44.02
CA ARG A 315 -11.11 24.79 43.00
C ARG A 315 -10.45 23.58 42.34
N THR A 316 -9.18 23.70 41.94
CA THR A 316 -8.43 22.59 41.33
C THR A 316 -8.23 21.42 42.30
N GLU A 317 -7.97 21.70 43.57
CA GLU A 317 -7.85 20.66 44.60
C GLU A 317 -9.20 19.98 44.88
N ARG A 318 -10.30 20.72 44.90
CA ARG A 318 -11.66 20.14 45.03
C ARG A 318 -12.02 19.26 43.84
N GLU A 319 -11.68 19.68 42.62
CA GLU A 319 -11.90 18.86 41.42
C GLU A 319 -11.03 17.59 41.41
N GLN A 320 -9.78 17.68 41.84
CA GLN A 320 -8.90 16.51 41.97
C GLN A 320 -9.39 15.55 43.07
N ARG A 321 -9.84 16.07 44.21
CA ARG A 321 -10.46 15.24 45.27
C ARG A 321 -11.76 14.59 44.81
N ALA A 322 -12.60 15.30 44.07
CA ALA A 322 -13.83 14.74 43.51
C ALA A 322 -13.55 13.63 42.48
N LYS A 323 -12.54 13.79 41.61
CA LYS A 323 -12.11 12.75 40.68
C LYS A 323 -11.53 11.53 41.40
N ALA A 324 -10.69 11.74 42.43
CA ALA A 324 -10.14 10.66 43.23
C ALA A 324 -11.22 9.89 44.01
N GLU A 325 -12.23 10.58 44.55
CA GLU A 325 -13.39 9.95 45.19
C GLU A 325 -14.27 9.16 44.20
N GLU A 326 -14.44 9.66 42.98
CA GLU A 326 -15.19 8.94 41.93
C GLU A 326 -14.46 7.68 41.46
N GLU A 327 -13.13 7.74 41.32
CA GLU A 327 -12.29 6.59 41.01
C GLU A 327 -12.26 5.57 42.14
N ALA A 328 -12.18 6.02 43.40
CA ALA A 328 -12.27 5.16 44.57
C ALA A 328 -13.64 4.46 44.66
N ARG A 329 -14.74 5.18 44.35
CA ARG A 329 -16.09 4.57 44.26
C ARG A 329 -16.19 3.55 43.14
N LYS A 330 -15.58 3.80 41.97
CA LYS A 330 -15.55 2.84 40.86
C LYS A 330 -14.74 1.59 41.21
N GLN A 331 -13.61 1.74 41.89
CA GLN A 331 -12.81 0.61 42.37
C GLN A 331 -13.55 -0.20 43.44
N ALA A 332 -14.17 0.46 44.43
CA ALA A 332 -14.98 -0.22 45.44
C ALA A 332 -16.17 -0.98 44.81
N ALA A 333 -16.84 -0.40 43.82
CA ALA A 333 -17.92 -1.08 43.10
C ALA A 333 -17.43 -2.29 42.29
N LEU A 334 -16.24 -2.22 41.70
CA LEU A 334 -15.61 -3.33 40.99
C LEU A 334 -15.21 -4.45 41.95
N ASP A 335 -14.68 -4.11 43.12
CA ASP A 335 -14.29 -5.10 44.12
C ASP A 335 -15.50 -5.77 44.79
N GLU A 336 -16.58 -5.01 45.03
CA GLU A 336 -17.85 -5.58 45.51
C GLU A 336 -18.49 -6.49 44.45
N ALA A 337 -18.41 -6.13 43.17
CA ALA A 337 -18.86 -7.00 42.07
C ALA A 337 -18.03 -8.29 41.96
N ARG A 338 -16.70 -8.21 42.18
CA ARG A 338 -15.82 -9.38 42.20
C ARG A 338 -16.10 -10.29 43.40
N GLN A 339 -16.39 -9.73 44.57
CA GLN A 339 -16.76 -10.53 45.75
C GLN A 339 -18.10 -11.23 45.53
N LYS A 340 -19.12 -10.53 45.00
CA LYS A 340 -20.40 -11.15 44.64
C LYS A 340 -20.25 -12.27 43.61
N ALA A 341 -19.44 -12.07 42.57
CA ALA A 341 -19.16 -13.11 41.58
C ALA A 341 -18.40 -14.31 42.18
N ALA A 342 -17.48 -14.08 43.13
CA ALA A 342 -16.76 -15.15 43.81
C ALA A 342 -17.66 -15.94 44.77
N ASP A 343 -18.57 -15.28 45.48
CA ASP A 343 -19.53 -15.93 46.37
C ASP A 343 -20.60 -16.71 45.59
N GLU A 344 -21.09 -16.17 44.46
CA GLU A 344 -21.97 -16.89 43.52
C GLU A 344 -21.27 -18.12 42.94
N ALA A 345 -19.98 -18.02 42.57
CA ALA A 345 -19.21 -19.16 42.10
C ALA A 345 -18.98 -20.22 43.19
N ARG A 346 -18.77 -19.83 44.46
CA ARG A 346 -18.67 -20.78 45.58
C ARG A 346 -19.99 -21.48 45.85
N LEU A 347 -21.11 -20.76 45.81
CA LEU A 347 -22.45 -21.34 45.98
C LEU A 347 -22.81 -22.29 44.83
N ALA A 348 -22.43 -21.96 43.58
CA ALA A 348 -22.60 -22.83 42.43
C ALA A 348 -21.76 -24.11 42.56
N ALA A 349 -20.48 -23.98 42.98
CA ALA A 349 -19.61 -25.12 43.21
C ALA A 349 -20.10 -26.03 44.36
N GLU A 350 -20.65 -25.46 45.43
CA GLU A 350 -21.23 -26.23 46.53
C GLU A 350 -22.54 -26.93 46.11
N ALA A 351 -23.36 -26.28 45.26
CA ALA A 351 -24.55 -26.89 44.68
C ALA A 351 -24.22 -28.05 43.72
N GLU A 352 -23.16 -27.93 42.92
CA GLU A 352 -22.65 -29.00 42.06
C GLU A 352 -22.05 -30.15 42.87
N ALA A 353 -21.30 -29.86 43.94
CA ALA A 353 -20.76 -30.89 44.83
C ALA A 353 -21.88 -31.66 45.56
N ARG A 354 -22.96 -30.99 45.98
CA ARG A 354 -24.14 -31.65 46.56
C ARG A 354 -24.89 -32.50 45.53
N ARG A 355 -24.96 -32.07 44.27
CA ARG A 355 -25.55 -32.86 43.17
C ARG A 355 -24.72 -34.11 42.87
N GLN A 356 -23.39 -34.01 42.87
CA GLN A 356 -22.48 -35.15 42.67
C GLN A 356 -22.51 -36.14 43.85
N ALA A 357 -22.61 -35.64 45.10
CA ALA A 357 -22.78 -36.49 46.28
C ALA A 357 -24.14 -37.22 46.28
N ALA A 358 -25.21 -36.57 45.80
CA ALA A 358 -26.52 -37.20 45.65
C ALA A 358 -26.57 -38.23 44.50
N THR A 359 -25.76 -38.08 43.46
CA THR A 359 -25.64 -39.07 42.37
C THR A 359 -24.79 -40.27 42.76
N GLN A 360 -23.76 -40.09 43.60
CA GLN A 360 -22.92 -41.20 44.08
C GLN A 360 -23.59 -42.06 45.17
N ALA A 361 -24.59 -41.53 45.89
CA ALA A 361 -25.38 -42.31 46.84
C ALA A 361 -26.45 -43.22 46.20
N ALA A 362 -26.63 -43.15 44.87
CA ALA A 362 -27.70 -43.85 44.17
C ALA A 362 -27.19 -44.68 42.97
N THR A 363 -26.14 -45.49 43.12
CA THR A 363 -25.90 -46.62 42.20
C THR A 363 -24.96 -47.68 42.81
N PRO A 364 -25.38 -48.95 42.95
CA PRO A 364 -24.47 -50.04 43.27
C PRO A 364 -23.92 -50.71 41.99
N ASN A 365 -22.60 -50.91 41.99
CA ASN A 365 -21.80 -51.94 41.32
C ASN A 365 -22.18 -52.42 39.90
N GLN A 366 -21.24 -52.26 38.94
CA GLN A 366 -20.42 -53.36 38.38
C GLN A 366 -19.51 -52.88 37.23
N GLY A 367 -18.28 -53.41 37.20
CA GLY A 367 -17.62 -53.80 35.94
C GLY A 367 -16.50 -52.91 35.39
N ALA A 368 -15.27 -53.18 35.87
CA ALA A 368 -13.98 -53.26 35.16
C ALA A 368 -13.68 -52.36 33.94
N VAL A 369 -12.49 -51.73 33.94
CA VAL A 369 -11.36 -52.03 33.03
C VAL A 369 -10.19 -51.05 33.26
N VAL A 370 -9.04 -51.65 33.59
CA VAL A 370 -7.64 -51.32 33.22
C VAL A 370 -6.97 -50.02 33.67
N GLU A 371 -5.77 -50.22 34.22
CA GLU A 371 -4.78 -49.27 34.73
C GLU A 371 -4.34 -48.22 33.70
N GLU A 372 -4.24 -46.96 34.15
CA GLU A 372 -3.25 -46.02 33.61
C GLU A 372 -2.59 -45.24 34.76
N LYS A 373 -1.26 -45.31 34.77
CA LYS A 373 -0.28 -44.74 35.69
C LYS A 373 -0.73 -43.53 36.52
N GLU A 374 -0.55 -43.67 37.83
CA GLU A 374 -0.39 -42.56 38.77
C GLU A 374 0.70 -41.59 38.28
N ILE A 375 0.28 -40.38 37.88
CA ILE A 375 1.09 -39.18 37.99
C ILE A 375 0.53 -38.44 39.19
N THR A 376 1.32 -38.37 40.25
CA THR A 376 1.04 -37.64 41.47
C THR A 376 0.77 -36.17 41.16
N LEU A 377 -0.51 -35.77 41.18
CA LEU A 377 -0.90 -34.36 41.17
C LEU A 377 -0.46 -33.72 42.49
N MET A 378 0.47 -32.76 42.39
CA MET A 378 0.82 -31.87 43.50
C MET A 378 -0.43 -31.17 44.04
N SER A 379 -0.49 -30.99 45.36
CA SER A 379 -1.61 -30.35 46.03
C SER A 379 -1.92 -28.95 45.44
N PRO A 380 -3.18 -28.50 45.43
CA PRO A 380 -3.60 -27.22 44.82
C PRO A 380 -2.83 -26.00 45.34
N GLN A 381 -2.25 -26.09 46.54
CA GLN A 381 -1.45 -25.03 47.15
C GLN A 381 -0.04 -24.90 46.55
N VAL A 382 0.53 -25.99 46.00
CA VAL A 382 1.84 -25.97 45.34
C VAL A 382 1.72 -25.45 43.91
N VAL A 383 0.63 -25.77 43.19
CA VAL A 383 0.35 -25.23 41.85
C VAL A 383 0.09 -23.72 41.91
N LEU A 384 -0.66 -23.25 42.93
CA LEU A 384 -0.86 -21.81 43.14
C LEU A 384 0.44 -21.09 43.48
N GLY A 385 1.30 -21.69 44.31
CA GLY A 385 2.61 -21.14 44.66
C GLY A 385 3.57 -21.05 43.46
N VAL A 386 3.62 -22.09 42.61
CA VAL A 386 4.45 -22.10 41.39
C VAL A 386 3.90 -21.10 40.37
N PHE A 387 2.58 -20.98 40.22
CA PHE A 387 1.98 -20.00 39.31
C PHE A 387 2.24 -18.57 39.78
N LEU A 388 2.18 -18.29 41.09
CA LEU A 388 2.47 -16.97 41.65
C LEU A 388 3.95 -16.61 41.54
N VAL A 389 4.86 -17.59 41.67
CA VAL A 389 6.30 -17.38 41.42
C VAL A 389 6.59 -17.18 39.93
N VAL A 390 5.94 -17.91 39.03
CA VAL A 390 6.08 -17.72 37.57
C VAL A 390 5.50 -16.37 37.14
N VAL A 391 4.38 -15.93 37.71
CA VAL A 391 3.79 -14.62 37.46
C VAL A 391 4.64 -13.50 38.07
N LEU A 392 5.22 -13.67 39.26
CA LEU A 392 6.15 -12.70 39.83
C LEU A 392 7.50 -12.66 39.11
N LEU A 393 7.98 -13.78 38.54
CA LEU A 393 9.16 -13.81 37.67
C LEU A 393 8.85 -13.23 36.28
N ALA A 394 7.63 -13.40 35.77
CA ALA A 394 7.19 -12.79 34.51
C ALA A 394 6.95 -11.29 34.66
N LEU A 395 6.36 -10.84 35.76
CA LEU A 395 6.18 -9.41 36.08
C LEU A 395 7.49 -8.76 36.50
N GLY A 396 8.34 -9.46 37.25
CA GLY A 396 9.70 -9.02 37.59
C GLY A 396 10.58 -8.95 36.34
N GLY A 397 10.49 -9.93 35.44
CA GLY A 397 11.15 -9.94 34.14
C GLY A 397 10.63 -8.85 33.21
N TRP A 398 9.33 -8.59 33.18
CA TRP A 398 8.71 -7.50 32.44
C TRP A 398 9.11 -6.13 33.01
N PHE A 399 9.16 -5.98 34.33
CA PHE A 399 9.59 -4.75 35.01
C PHE A 399 11.09 -4.50 34.83
N PHE A 400 11.94 -5.53 34.90
CA PHE A 400 13.37 -5.41 34.57
C PHE A 400 13.60 -5.15 33.08
N HIS A 401 12.80 -5.73 32.18
CA HIS A 401 12.87 -5.50 30.74
C HIS A 401 12.42 -4.07 30.38
N ASN A 402 11.33 -3.55 30.97
CA ASN A 402 10.90 -2.16 30.81
C ASN A 402 11.86 -1.17 31.45
N ARG A 403 12.46 -1.51 32.59
CA ARG A 403 13.47 -0.66 33.25
C ARG A 403 14.82 -0.70 32.54
N LYS A 404 15.14 -1.79 31.83
CA LYS A 404 16.29 -1.90 30.94
C LYS A 404 16.05 -1.15 29.62
N GLN A 405 14.87 -1.24 29.02
CA GLN A 405 14.47 -0.41 27.86
C GLN A 405 14.46 1.09 28.17
N SER A 406 14.02 1.50 29.37
CA SER A 406 14.06 2.91 29.78
C SER A 406 15.45 3.40 30.16
N ARG A 407 16.41 2.51 30.47
CA ARG A 407 17.83 2.86 30.65
C ARG A 407 18.62 2.83 29.34
N GLU A 408 18.24 1.98 28.38
CA GLU A 408 18.88 1.87 27.06
C GLU A 408 18.46 2.98 26.07
N LYS A 409 17.40 3.77 26.37
CA LYS A 409 17.03 4.93 25.56
C LYS A 409 18.00 6.12 25.65
N ASN A 410 18.95 6.12 26.59
CA ASN A 410 19.86 7.24 26.79
C ASN A 410 21.33 6.98 26.45
N ASP A 411 21.69 5.81 25.93
CA ASP A 411 23.09 5.59 25.54
C ASP A 411 23.23 4.68 24.30
N THR A 412 23.86 5.26 23.28
CA THR A 412 24.66 4.59 22.23
C THR A 412 23.99 3.72 21.17
N PHE A 413 24.02 4.26 19.94
CA PHE A 413 24.40 3.60 18.69
C PHE A 413 24.88 2.12 18.82
N LYS A 414 24.21 1.20 18.11
CA LYS A 414 24.70 -0.08 17.50
C LYS A 414 23.53 -1.07 17.39
N LYS A 415 23.13 -1.58 16.22
CA LYS A 415 23.82 -2.61 15.42
C LYS A 415 23.04 -2.79 14.12
N PHE A 416 23.67 -2.54 12.98
CA PHE A 416 23.10 -2.84 11.66
C PHE A 416 24.03 -3.85 10.99
N PHE A 417 23.66 -5.14 11.02
CA PHE A 417 23.81 -6.11 9.91
C PHE A 417 23.24 -7.49 10.31
N GLU A 418 22.56 -8.11 9.35
CA GLU A 418 22.22 -9.55 9.24
C GLU A 418 21.50 -10.20 10.44
N GLY A 419 20.25 -9.80 10.69
CA GLY A 419 19.38 -10.44 11.68
C GLY A 419 17.95 -10.60 11.17
N LYS A 420 17.62 -11.81 10.71
CA LYS A 420 16.33 -12.31 10.21
C LYS A 420 15.06 -11.60 10.75
N GLY A 421 14.25 -11.09 9.82
CA GLY A 421 12.78 -11.00 9.88
C GLY A 421 12.16 -9.89 10.74
N LYS A 422 12.67 -9.62 11.94
CA LYS A 422 12.00 -8.70 12.87
C LYS A 422 12.11 -7.23 12.43
N LEU A 423 13.31 -6.80 12.04
CA LEU A 423 13.55 -5.40 11.68
C LEU A 423 12.89 -5.00 10.35
N GLN A 424 12.83 -5.93 9.39
CA GLN A 424 12.06 -5.75 8.15
C GLN A 424 10.58 -5.57 8.47
N LYS A 425 10.03 -6.46 9.31
CA LYS A 425 8.63 -6.43 9.70
C LYS A 425 8.30 -5.13 10.44
N ASP A 426 9.15 -4.73 11.39
CA ASP A 426 8.99 -3.49 12.16
C ASP A 426 9.06 -2.23 11.25
N PHE A 427 9.93 -2.23 10.22
CA PHE A 427 10.02 -1.12 9.26
C PHE A 427 8.75 -0.99 8.41
N TRP A 428 8.29 -2.08 7.80
CA TRP A 428 7.09 -2.05 6.97
C TRP A 428 5.82 -1.85 7.81
N GLU A 429 5.75 -2.37 9.03
CA GLU A 429 4.65 -2.08 9.97
C GLU A 429 4.59 -0.58 10.33
N GLN A 430 5.74 0.08 10.53
CA GLN A 430 5.77 1.53 10.76
C GLN A 430 5.38 2.32 9.51
N ALA A 431 5.83 1.88 8.32
CA ALA A 431 5.47 2.51 7.05
C ALA A 431 3.98 2.36 6.72
N ASP A 432 3.37 1.21 7.03
CA ASP A 432 1.94 0.96 6.81
C ASP A 432 1.06 1.63 7.88
N ALA A 433 1.57 1.85 9.10
CA ALA A 433 0.84 2.50 10.18
C ALA A 433 0.68 4.02 9.99
N ASP A 434 1.67 4.69 9.38
CA ASP A 434 1.65 6.14 9.15
C ASP A 434 2.27 6.50 7.78
N PRO A 435 1.55 6.25 6.67
CA PRO A 435 2.06 6.50 5.31
C PRO A 435 2.24 8.00 5.00
N ASP A 436 1.58 8.88 5.74
CA ASP A 436 1.64 10.32 5.53
C ASP A 436 2.95 10.90 6.07
N HIS A 437 3.43 10.44 7.23
CA HIS A 437 4.65 10.96 7.86
C HIS A 437 5.87 10.04 7.72
N PHE A 438 5.69 8.72 7.57
CA PHE A 438 6.79 7.79 7.39
C PHE A 438 7.15 7.64 5.91
N LYS A 439 8.23 8.31 5.49
CA LYS A 439 8.70 8.28 4.10
C LYS A 439 9.83 7.29 3.92
N TYR A 440 9.86 6.64 2.76
CA TYR A 440 10.81 5.59 2.41
C TYR A 440 11.07 5.46 0.91
N VAL A 441 12.24 4.90 0.57
CA VAL A 441 12.68 4.53 -0.77
C VAL A 441 13.26 3.12 -0.70
N ALA A 442 12.78 2.20 -1.54
CA ALA A 442 13.28 0.84 -1.62
C ALA A 442 13.35 0.32 -3.06
N TYR A 443 14.48 -0.30 -3.40
CA TYR A 443 14.76 -0.91 -4.69
C TYR A 443 15.31 -2.33 -4.50
N MET A 444 15.03 -3.20 -5.47
CA MET A 444 15.52 -4.58 -5.50
C MET A 444 16.74 -4.67 -6.42
N PHE A 445 17.75 -5.41 -5.99
CA PHE A 445 19.02 -5.61 -6.69
C PHE A 445 19.31 -7.10 -6.88
N PRO A 446 20.16 -7.48 -7.85
CA PRO A 446 20.48 -8.88 -8.13
C PRO A 446 21.21 -9.59 -6.97
N SER A 447 21.94 -8.85 -6.14
CA SER A 447 22.67 -9.41 -5.00
C SER A 447 22.70 -8.48 -3.79
N ILE A 448 22.95 -9.05 -2.60
CA ILE A 448 23.14 -8.29 -1.36
C ILE A 448 24.34 -7.32 -1.49
N ALA A 449 25.38 -7.71 -2.23
CA ALA A 449 26.54 -6.86 -2.46
C ALA A 449 26.19 -5.62 -3.29
N ASP A 450 25.34 -5.78 -4.31
CA ASP A 450 24.90 -4.66 -5.16
C ASP A 450 23.94 -3.74 -4.41
N ALA A 451 23.04 -4.31 -3.59
CA ALA A 451 22.18 -3.56 -2.68
C ALA A 451 22.98 -2.74 -1.65
N ASN A 452 24.04 -3.32 -1.07
CA ASN A 452 24.93 -2.58 -0.16
C ASN A 452 25.72 -1.49 -0.89
N ARG A 453 26.15 -1.72 -2.13
CA ARG A 453 26.84 -0.71 -2.95
C ARG A 453 25.95 0.49 -3.26
N ALA A 454 24.68 0.23 -3.57
CA ALA A 454 23.67 1.28 -3.78
C ALA A 454 23.53 2.17 -2.53
N LEU A 455 23.47 1.57 -1.33
CA LEU A 455 23.42 2.32 -0.08
C LEU A 455 24.70 3.13 0.18
N GLN A 456 25.88 2.61 -0.15
CA GLN A 456 27.16 3.31 0.02
C GLN A 456 27.30 4.57 -0.84
N LYS A 457 26.54 4.67 -1.94
CA LYS A 457 26.55 5.86 -2.80
C LYS A 457 25.79 7.04 -2.19
N LEU A 458 24.97 6.81 -1.17
CA LEU A 458 24.21 7.85 -0.49
C LEU A 458 25.13 8.64 0.45
N SER A 459 25.11 9.96 0.32
CA SER A 459 25.98 10.91 1.03
C SER A 459 25.92 10.77 2.56
N TYR A 460 24.77 10.37 3.08
CA TYR A 460 24.49 10.21 4.50
C TYR A 460 24.79 8.81 5.05
N ILE A 461 25.25 7.86 4.21
CA ILE A 461 25.65 6.52 4.62
C ILE A 461 27.17 6.38 4.47
N GLN A 462 27.85 6.17 5.60
CA GLN A 462 29.30 6.01 5.67
C GLN A 462 29.68 4.57 5.96
N VAL A 463 30.81 4.12 5.38
CA VAL A 463 31.40 2.82 5.68
C VAL A 463 32.34 2.96 6.87
N SER A 464 32.04 2.27 7.96
CA SER A 464 32.93 2.10 9.12
C SER A 464 34.21 1.38 8.71
N GLY A 465 35.32 1.63 9.41
CA GLY A 465 36.58 0.89 9.19
C GLY A 465 36.47 -0.64 9.39
N SER A 466 35.36 -1.12 9.95
CA SER A 466 34.99 -2.54 10.08
C SER A 466 34.23 -3.12 8.87
N GLY A 467 33.88 -2.30 7.87
CA GLY A 467 33.04 -2.68 6.72
C GLY A 467 31.53 -2.48 6.95
N ASP A 468 31.11 -2.05 8.15
CA ASP A 468 29.69 -1.83 8.47
C ASP A 468 29.19 -0.47 7.95
N LEU A 469 27.94 -0.42 7.48
CA LEU A 469 27.27 0.81 7.08
C LEU A 469 26.76 1.56 8.31
N LYS A 470 27.03 2.85 8.39
CA LYS A 470 26.57 3.76 9.44
C LYS A 470 25.92 4.98 8.82
N CYS A 471 24.75 5.37 9.32
CA CYS A 471 24.16 6.66 8.99
C CYS A 471 24.39 7.62 10.15
N ALA A 472 24.76 8.87 9.84
CA ALA A 472 24.85 9.94 10.82
C ALA A 472 23.47 10.52 11.18
N ARG A 473 22.46 10.25 10.37
CA ARG A 473 21.09 10.76 10.51
C ARG A 473 20.19 9.73 11.23
N ASP A 474 19.15 10.23 11.89
CA ASP A 474 18.16 9.45 12.64
C ASP A 474 17.12 8.84 11.69
N ILE A 475 17.58 7.93 10.82
CA ILE A 475 16.79 7.25 9.79
C ILE A 475 17.07 5.75 9.81
N LEU A 476 16.10 4.97 9.33
CA LEU A 476 16.18 3.51 9.22
C LEU A 476 16.66 3.15 7.81
N PHE A 477 17.63 2.24 7.70
CA PHE A 477 18.12 1.77 6.41
C PHE A 477 18.61 0.33 6.52
N GLY A 478 18.61 -0.43 5.43
CA GLY A 478 19.17 -1.78 5.45
C GLY A 478 19.00 -2.54 4.14
N VAL A 479 19.50 -3.78 4.16
CA VAL A 479 19.37 -4.74 3.06
C VAL A 479 18.82 -6.05 3.60
N TYR A 480 17.88 -6.65 2.88
CA TYR A 480 17.42 -8.01 3.16
C TYR A 480 17.22 -8.84 1.88
N PRO A 481 17.41 -10.16 1.93
CA PRO A 481 17.16 -11.03 0.79
C PRO A 481 15.65 -11.12 0.47
N HIS A 482 15.29 -10.99 -0.80
CA HIS A 482 13.90 -11.08 -1.28
C HIS A 482 13.85 -11.79 -2.63
N LEU A 483 13.15 -12.92 -2.71
CA LEU A 483 13.03 -13.76 -3.91
C LEU A 483 14.40 -14.12 -4.50
N GLU A 484 14.66 -13.78 -5.77
CA GLU A 484 15.91 -14.02 -6.50
C GLU A 484 16.96 -12.91 -6.33
N GLY A 485 16.75 -11.94 -5.42
CA GLY A 485 17.64 -10.80 -5.21
C GLY A 485 17.68 -10.29 -3.77
N ALA A 486 18.02 -9.03 -3.60
CA ALA A 486 18.08 -8.34 -2.31
C ALA A 486 17.46 -6.94 -2.41
N VAL A 487 16.64 -6.57 -1.43
CA VAL A 487 16.03 -5.24 -1.36
C VAL A 487 16.89 -4.36 -0.47
N ALA A 488 17.33 -3.22 -0.99
CA ALA A 488 17.85 -2.11 -0.19
C ALA A 488 16.71 -1.15 0.12
N PHE A 489 16.63 -0.68 1.36
CA PHE A 489 15.62 0.28 1.80
C PHE A 489 16.23 1.36 2.68
N VAL A 490 15.68 2.57 2.60
CA VAL A 490 15.96 3.71 3.48
C VAL A 490 14.64 4.41 3.77
N GLY A 491 14.39 4.83 5.00
CA GLY A 491 13.20 5.60 5.37
C GLY A 491 13.12 5.94 6.85
N GLY A 492 12.06 6.64 7.22
CA GLY A 492 11.82 7.06 8.60
C GLY A 492 10.90 8.28 8.68
N THR A 493 10.53 8.67 9.90
CA THR A 493 9.74 9.88 10.16
C THR A 493 10.54 11.17 10.00
N LYS A 494 11.88 11.10 10.14
CA LYS A 494 12.82 12.22 9.89
C LYS A 494 13.46 12.15 8.51
N PHE A 495 12.83 11.44 7.57
CA PHE A 495 13.32 11.29 6.21
C PHE A 495 12.78 12.43 5.32
N GLY A 496 13.46 13.57 5.38
CA GLY A 496 13.08 14.80 4.67
C GLY A 496 13.31 14.76 3.16
N TYR A 497 12.89 15.82 2.47
CA TYR A 497 12.89 15.91 1.00
C TYR A 497 14.26 15.65 0.36
N ALA A 498 15.34 16.28 0.83
CA ALA A 498 16.67 16.13 0.25
C ALA A 498 17.17 14.68 0.27
N LEU A 499 16.99 14.00 1.41
CA LEU A 499 17.40 12.60 1.60
C LEU A 499 16.56 11.67 0.73
N TRP A 500 15.24 11.91 0.66
CA TRP A 500 14.34 11.14 -0.19
C TRP A 500 14.65 11.32 -1.68
N ARG A 501 14.95 12.55 -2.10
CA ARG A 501 15.29 12.87 -3.48
C ARG A 501 16.62 12.24 -3.89
N GLU A 502 17.63 12.31 -3.02
CA GLU A 502 18.91 11.65 -3.24
C GLU A 502 18.74 10.13 -3.37
N ALA A 503 18.02 9.49 -2.44
CA ALA A 503 17.79 8.04 -2.50
C ALA A 503 17.05 7.62 -3.77
N SER A 504 16.00 8.35 -4.15
CA SER A 504 15.19 8.05 -5.34
C SER A 504 15.92 8.33 -6.65
N ALA A 505 16.94 9.19 -6.66
CA ALA A 505 17.77 9.46 -7.84
C ALA A 505 18.96 8.47 -7.93
N VAL A 506 19.66 8.22 -6.82
CA VAL A 506 20.93 7.47 -6.82
C VAL A 506 20.75 5.96 -6.83
N MET A 507 19.78 5.42 -6.09
CA MET A 507 19.54 3.96 -6.05
C MET A 507 19.19 3.32 -7.41
N PRO A 508 18.31 3.91 -8.26
CA PRO A 508 17.97 3.31 -9.55
C PRO A 508 19.11 3.37 -10.59
N GLU A 509 20.14 4.19 -10.38
CA GLU A 509 21.29 4.26 -11.30
C GLU A 509 22.22 3.04 -11.18
N GLU A 510 22.10 2.25 -10.12
CA GLU A 510 22.89 1.04 -9.97
C GLU A 510 22.46 -0.07 -10.95
N PRO A 511 23.41 -0.77 -11.59
CA PRO A 511 23.09 -1.80 -12.56
C PRO A 511 22.22 -2.92 -11.98
N GLY A 512 21.10 -3.20 -12.66
CA GLY A 512 20.16 -4.24 -12.23
C GLY A 512 19.18 -3.80 -11.14
N ALA A 513 19.09 -2.51 -10.82
CA ALA A 513 18.06 -1.97 -9.95
C ALA A 513 16.66 -2.18 -10.55
N VAL A 514 15.78 -2.81 -9.79
CA VAL A 514 14.36 -3.01 -10.12
C VAL A 514 13.53 -2.25 -9.09
N TYR A 515 12.54 -1.50 -9.56
CA TYR A 515 11.60 -0.79 -8.69
C TYR A 515 10.93 -1.77 -7.72
N PHE A 516 10.94 -1.45 -6.42
CA PHE A 516 10.28 -2.27 -5.39
C PHE A 516 9.14 -1.48 -4.74
N LYS A 517 9.45 -0.49 -3.89
CA LYS A 517 8.46 0.38 -3.25
C LYS A 517 9.07 1.73 -2.93
N VAL A 518 8.46 2.82 -3.40
CA VAL A 518 8.86 4.18 -3.06
C VAL A 518 7.63 4.95 -2.57
N SER A 519 7.74 5.58 -1.40
CA SER A 519 6.69 6.42 -0.83
C SER A 519 6.45 7.68 -1.66
N THR A 520 5.32 8.37 -1.42
CA THR A 520 5.11 9.72 -1.95
C THR A 520 6.18 10.68 -1.45
N GLU A 521 6.39 11.76 -2.20
CA GLU A 521 7.34 12.79 -1.81
C GLU A 521 6.99 13.37 -0.41
N PRO A 522 7.99 13.59 0.47
CA PRO A 522 7.76 14.27 1.74
C PRO A 522 7.07 15.62 1.54
N PHE A 523 6.00 15.88 2.29
CA PHE A 523 5.32 17.17 2.24
C PHE A 523 6.19 18.24 2.90
N VAL A 524 6.56 19.25 2.13
CA VAL A 524 7.27 20.42 2.62
C VAL A 524 6.24 21.45 3.07
N SER A 525 6.13 21.69 4.38
CA SER A 525 5.34 22.79 4.91
C SER A 525 6.23 24.03 5.03
N LEU A 526 6.13 24.96 4.08
CA LEU A 526 6.68 26.30 4.26
C LEU A 526 5.55 27.24 4.68
N ASP A 527 5.71 27.91 5.81
CA ASP A 527 4.86 29.03 6.23
C ASP A 527 5.24 30.27 5.42
N ILE A 528 4.93 30.23 4.12
CA ILE A 528 5.14 31.38 3.23
C ILE A 528 4.02 32.38 3.54
N PRO A 529 4.33 33.62 3.95
CA PRO A 529 3.32 34.62 4.21
C PRO A 529 2.55 34.91 2.91
N ASP A 530 1.23 35.04 3.06
CA ASP A 530 0.29 35.22 1.96
C ASP A 530 0.68 36.46 1.13
N VAL A 531 1.18 36.22 -0.08
CA VAL A 531 1.75 37.24 -0.96
C VAL A 531 0.70 38.30 -1.34
N GLU A 532 -0.57 37.91 -1.42
CA GLU A 532 -1.69 38.82 -1.73
C GLU A 532 -2.07 39.70 -0.52
N LYS A 533 -1.90 39.18 0.70
CA LYS A 533 -2.07 39.98 1.92
C LYS A 533 -0.88 40.90 2.17
N LEU A 534 0.34 40.45 1.91
CA LEU A 534 1.54 41.28 2.02
C LEU A 534 1.54 42.45 1.03
N ALA A 535 1.06 42.20 -0.20
CA ALA A 535 0.90 43.23 -1.21
C ALA A 535 -0.18 44.26 -0.84
N SER A 536 -1.21 43.87 -0.07
CA SER A 536 -2.29 44.79 0.35
C SER A 536 -2.03 45.51 1.67
N GLU A 537 -1.24 44.94 2.59
CA GLU A 537 -0.97 45.52 3.92
C GLU A 537 0.34 46.30 4.03
N SER A 538 1.33 46.06 3.16
CA SER A 538 2.71 46.52 3.40
C SER A 538 3.49 47.13 2.22
N ASP A 539 2.84 47.47 1.10
CA ASP A 539 3.48 47.98 -0.13
C ASP A 539 4.61 47.07 -0.70
N LEU A 540 4.72 45.84 -0.18
CA LEU A 540 5.71 44.84 -0.57
C LEU A 540 5.25 44.10 -1.82
N HIS A 541 5.82 44.47 -2.97
CA HIS A 541 5.52 43.85 -4.26
C HIS A 541 6.47 42.66 -4.48
N ILE A 542 5.91 41.45 -4.39
CA ILE A 542 6.67 40.19 -4.53
C ILE A 542 5.97 39.32 -5.56
N GLU A 543 6.71 38.93 -6.59
CA GLU A 543 6.23 38.07 -7.67
C GLU A 543 6.75 36.64 -7.45
N ASN A 544 5.90 35.63 -7.59
CA ASN A 544 6.29 34.22 -7.51
C ASN A 544 6.77 33.74 -8.89
N LEU A 545 8.04 33.34 -9.00
CA LEU A 545 8.68 32.87 -10.24
C LEU A 545 8.61 31.35 -10.40
N GLY A 546 8.11 30.62 -9.41
CA GLY A 546 7.97 29.16 -9.42
C GLY A 546 9.04 28.45 -8.59
N VAL A 547 9.20 27.16 -8.86
CA VAL A 547 10.08 26.26 -8.09
C VAL A 547 11.07 25.59 -9.04
N GLU A 548 12.34 25.56 -8.66
CA GLU A 548 13.43 24.93 -9.42
C GLU A 548 14.19 23.92 -8.54
N GLU A 549 14.57 22.77 -9.10
CA GLU A 549 15.42 21.80 -8.42
C GLU A 549 16.88 22.00 -8.85
N LEU A 550 17.76 22.29 -7.88
CA LEU A 550 19.20 22.48 -8.09
C LEU A 550 19.97 21.30 -7.49
N ALA A 551 20.92 20.75 -8.24
CA ALA A 551 21.88 19.78 -7.71
C ALA A 551 23.11 20.54 -7.18
N GLY A 552 23.35 20.50 -5.87
CA GLY A 552 24.49 21.13 -5.20
C GLY A 552 25.49 20.13 -4.61
N GLU A 553 26.62 20.61 -4.09
CA GLU A 553 27.67 19.77 -3.48
C GLU A 553 27.19 18.99 -2.24
N LYS A 554 26.14 19.47 -1.56
CA LYS A 554 25.52 18.83 -0.39
C LYS A 554 24.28 18.00 -0.71
N GLY A 555 23.94 17.81 -1.99
CA GLY A 555 22.76 17.05 -2.43
C GLY A 555 21.77 17.89 -3.25
N PHE A 556 20.52 17.40 -3.32
CA PHE A 556 19.45 18.05 -4.07
C PHE A 556 18.79 19.15 -3.24
N ILE A 557 18.64 20.34 -3.82
CA ILE A 557 18.03 21.51 -3.20
C ILE A 557 16.80 21.90 -4.00
N ARG A 558 15.64 21.99 -3.34
CA ARG A 558 14.45 22.60 -3.93
C ARG A 558 14.45 24.10 -3.62
N CYS A 559 14.50 24.89 -4.69
CA CYS A 559 14.56 26.34 -4.64
C CYS A 559 13.20 26.95 -5.01
N TYR A 560 12.58 27.67 -4.09
CA TYR A 560 11.40 28.49 -4.36
C TYR A 560 11.84 29.89 -4.77
N LYS A 561 11.54 30.29 -6.00
CA LYS A 561 12.01 31.55 -6.57
C LYS A 561 10.93 32.62 -6.56
N TYR A 562 11.32 33.80 -6.11
CA TYR A 562 10.50 34.99 -6.04
C TYR A 562 11.27 36.17 -6.63
N ARG A 563 10.57 37.27 -6.91
CA ARG A 563 11.17 38.53 -7.34
C ARG A 563 10.63 39.68 -6.51
N ALA A 564 11.50 40.60 -6.13
CA ALA A 564 11.15 41.83 -5.43
C ALA A 564 11.81 43.03 -6.08
N GLU A 565 11.19 44.21 -5.96
CA GLU A 565 11.69 45.44 -6.59
C GLU A 565 12.90 46.04 -5.88
N THR A 566 13.04 45.79 -4.58
CA THR A 566 14.12 46.33 -3.74
C THR A 566 14.71 45.25 -2.83
N LYS A 567 15.96 45.46 -2.42
CA LYS A 567 16.63 44.61 -1.43
C LYS A 567 15.91 44.59 -0.09
N ASP A 568 15.40 45.74 0.39
CA ASP A 568 14.70 45.82 1.68
C ASP A 568 13.39 45.02 1.67
N ALA A 569 12.70 44.98 0.52
CA ALA A 569 11.52 44.14 0.33
C ALA A 569 11.85 42.64 0.33
N ALA A 570 12.93 42.25 -0.35
CA ALA A 570 13.41 40.88 -0.34
C ALA A 570 13.81 40.42 1.07
N MET A 571 14.54 41.25 1.82
CA MET A 571 14.96 40.91 3.18
C MET A 571 13.78 40.82 4.16
N SER A 572 12.81 41.72 4.04
CA SER A 572 11.59 41.70 4.88
C SER A 572 10.76 40.43 4.63
N PHE A 573 10.64 40.02 3.37
CA PHE A 573 9.98 38.77 2.99
C PHE A 573 10.69 37.53 3.53
N LEU A 574 12.02 37.45 3.35
CA LEU A 574 12.82 36.32 3.83
C LEU A 574 12.81 36.24 5.37
N THR A 575 12.70 37.37 6.07
CA THR A 575 12.62 37.39 7.55
C THR A 575 11.31 36.77 8.04
N GLY A 576 10.21 36.92 7.30
CA GLY A 576 8.90 36.37 7.65
C GLY A 576 8.70 34.89 7.36
N ILE A 577 9.68 34.20 6.75
CA ILE A 577 9.57 32.79 6.36
C ILE A 577 10.52 31.93 7.18
N ASP A 578 10.01 30.97 7.94
CA ASP A 578 10.87 30.00 8.63
C ASP A 578 11.12 28.76 7.75
N VAL A 579 12.39 28.52 7.45
CA VAL A 579 12.86 27.35 6.69
C VAL A 579 13.50 26.39 7.68
N ASN A 580 12.79 25.31 8.02
CA ASN A 580 13.21 24.35 9.05
C ASN A 580 13.68 22.99 8.46
N GLU A 581 13.73 22.86 7.13
CA GLU A 581 14.06 21.62 6.45
C GLU A 581 15.32 21.73 5.59
N GLU A 582 16.20 20.73 5.70
CA GLU A 582 17.42 20.58 4.90
C GLU A 582 17.12 20.40 3.41
N GLY A 583 17.87 21.10 2.56
CA GLY A 583 17.73 21.06 1.10
C GLY A 583 16.52 21.82 0.56
N ILE A 584 16.00 22.76 1.35
CA ILE A 584 15.00 23.73 0.92
C ILE A 584 15.61 25.11 0.97
N SER A 585 15.46 25.86 -0.12
CA SER A 585 15.91 27.24 -0.17
C SER A 585 14.88 28.12 -0.83
N ILE A 586 14.78 29.36 -0.36
CA ILE A 586 13.94 30.39 -0.93
C ILE A 586 14.87 31.46 -1.49
N GLN A 587 14.74 31.80 -2.76
CA GLN A 587 15.53 32.84 -3.42
C GLN A 587 14.63 33.96 -3.92
N VAL A 588 15.04 35.19 -3.68
CA VAL A 588 14.38 36.41 -4.14
C VAL A 588 15.33 37.16 -5.07
N GLU A 589 14.95 37.24 -6.34
CA GLU A 589 15.64 38.03 -7.36
C GLU A 589 15.31 39.51 -7.19
N THR A 590 16.33 40.36 -7.13
CA THR A 590 16.19 41.82 -7.16
C THR A 590 17.14 42.42 -8.19
N PRO A 591 16.95 43.68 -8.61
CA PRO A 591 17.91 44.38 -9.46
C PRO A 591 19.33 44.48 -8.87
N GLU A 592 19.46 44.36 -7.54
CA GLU A 592 20.72 44.47 -6.80
C GLU A 592 21.46 43.13 -6.62
N GLY A 593 20.78 42.00 -6.89
CA GLY A 593 21.33 40.66 -6.70
C GLY A 593 20.28 39.64 -6.24
N ILE A 594 20.73 38.42 -5.95
CA ILE A 594 19.89 37.32 -5.48
C ILE A 594 20.10 37.15 -3.96
N PHE A 595 19.01 37.26 -3.21
CA PHE A 595 18.99 37.05 -1.76
C PHE A 595 18.28 35.74 -1.47
N GLY A 596 18.85 34.90 -0.61
CA GLY A 596 18.27 33.60 -0.30
C GLY A 596 18.11 33.36 1.19
N LYS A 597 17.22 32.45 1.58
CA LYS A 597 17.16 31.88 2.92
C LYS A 597 17.16 30.36 2.82
N ASP A 598 17.93 29.73 3.69
CA ASP A 598 17.93 28.28 3.92
C ASP A 598 17.85 28.01 5.43
N GLU A 599 18.05 26.76 5.84
CA GLU A 599 18.12 26.36 7.25
C GLU A 599 19.19 27.10 8.09
N ASN A 600 20.23 27.63 7.44
CA ASN A 600 21.35 28.32 8.09
C ASN A 600 21.09 29.83 8.21
N GLY A 601 19.97 30.31 7.68
CA GLY A 601 19.55 31.71 7.72
C GLY A 601 19.61 32.38 6.35
N VAL A 602 19.67 33.71 6.36
CA VAL A 602 19.65 34.52 5.13
C VAL A 602 21.07 34.64 4.56
N TYR A 603 21.21 34.38 3.27
CA TYR A 603 22.45 34.45 2.51
C TYR A 603 22.29 35.31 1.25
N THR A 604 23.41 35.71 0.67
CA THR A 604 23.48 36.42 -0.62
C THR A 604 24.18 35.52 -1.63
N ALA A 605 23.54 35.26 -2.77
CA ALA A 605 24.05 34.35 -3.81
C ALA A 605 24.90 35.07 -4.87
#